data_AF-A0A494XPD6-F1
#
_entry.id   AF-A0A494XPD6-F1
#
_cell.length_a   1.000
_cell.length_b   1.000
_cell.length_c   1.000
_cell.angle_alpha   90.00
_cell.angle_beta   90.00
_cell.angle_gamma   90.00
#
_symmetry.space_group_name_H-M   'P 1'
#
loop_
_entity.id
_entity.type
_entity.pdbx_description
1 polymer ?
#
loop_
_entity_poly.entity_id
_entity_poly.type
_entity_poly.pdbx_seq_one_letter_code
_entity_poly.pdbx_strand_id
1 'polypeptide(L)'
;MSIDTMFLKRLARRLGMATDAQGDARASAWEWEAPAPLRWRAPWLKWQSLSWMTVTLLAPPFWTIGALLMIDPRSDQPLFWPAAMAVVALANAAAIVATNQRHHRKPFASRRAVAGHYFAVGMGVACALLMLLLDGTGAIGGLVGPLVAKTQCPHSPAIVLWVAGIVAGFGISSSMHASILHAWFAFEA
;
A
#
# COMPACT_ATOMS: atom_id res chain seq x y z
N MET A 1 25.02 -39.36 -42.66
CA MET A 1 25.73 -38.54 -41.65
C MET A 1 26.13 -39.47 -40.51
N SER A 2 27.43 -39.79 -40.36
CA SER A 2 27.90 -40.89 -39.49
C SER A 2 27.96 -40.49 -38.01
N ILE A 3 27.63 -41.41 -37.11
CA ILE A 3 27.52 -41.24 -35.65
C ILE A 3 28.84 -40.71 -35.04
N ASP A 4 29.97 -41.10 -35.62
CA ASP A 4 31.31 -40.71 -35.15
C ASP A 4 31.54 -39.20 -35.22
N THR A 5 30.96 -38.54 -36.24
CA THR A 5 31.11 -37.08 -36.41
C THR A 5 30.29 -36.28 -35.39
N MET A 6 29.20 -36.85 -34.86
CA MET A 6 28.42 -36.22 -33.79
C MET A 6 29.11 -36.38 -32.45
N PHE A 7 29.72 -37.53 -32.17
CA PHE A 7 30.47 -37.75 -30.92
C PHE A 7 31.69 -36.83 -30.82
N LEU A 8 32.47 -36.70 -31.90
CA LEU A 8 33.63 -35.80 -31.94
C LEU A 8 33.24 -34.33 -31.75
N LYS A 9 32.15 -33.87 -32.38
CA LYS A 9 31.63 -32.50 -32.15
C LYS A 9 31.16 -32.28 -30.73
N ARG A 10 30.56 -33.30 -30.10
CA ARG A 10 30.06 -33.21 -28.72
C ARG A 10 31.20 -33.22 -27.70
N LEU A 11 32.26 -33.98 -27.98
CA LEU A 11 33.46 -34.06 -27.14
C LEU A 11 34.28 -32.77 -27.22
N ALA A 12 34.51 -32.24 -28.44
CA ALA A 12 35.22 -30.98 -28.64
C ALA A 12 34.50 -29.79 -27.98
N ARG A 13 33.16 -29.79 -28.03
CA ARG A 13 32.35 -28.75 -27.38
C ARG A 13 32.39 -28.84 -25.84
N ARG A 14 32.52 -30.03 -25.27
CA ARG A 14 32.68 -30.23 -23.82
C ARG A 14 34.07 -29.85 -23.32
N LEU A 15 35.12 -30.10 -24.11
CA LEU A 15 36.48 -29.71 -23.76
C LEU A 15 36.69 -28.20 -23.85
N GLY A 16 36.08 -27.52 -24.84
CA GLY A 16 36.09 -26.05 -24.91
C GLY A 16 35.42 -25.40 -23.68
N MET A 17 34.24 -25.87 -23.28
CA MET A 17 33.55 -25.35 -22.08
C MET A 17 34.31 -25.57 -20.77
N ALA A 18 35.09 -26.65 -20.67
CA ALA A 18 35.89 -26.92 -19.46
C ALA A 18 37.08 -25.97 -19.31
N THR A 19 37.54 -25.36 -20.40
CA THR A 19 38.69 -24.43 -20.38
C THR A 19 38.24 -23.01 -20.02
N ASP A 20 37.03 -22.62 -20.44
CA ASP A 20 36.43 -21.32 -20.09
C ASP A 20 35.86 -21.29 -18.65
N ALA A 21 35.34 -22.41 -18.15
CA ALA A 21 34.72 -22.49 -16.83
C ALA A 21 35.68 -22.24 -15.65
N GLN A 22 37.01 -22.40 -15.85
CA GLN A 22 37.99 -22.29 -14.78
C GLN A 22 38.49 -20.85 -14.57
N GLY A 23 38.29 -19.96 -15.56
CA GLY A 23 38.57 -18.52 -15.45
C GLY A 23 37.42 -17.73 -14.80
N ASP A 24 36.16 -18.11 -15.07
CA ASP A 24 34.97 -17.39 -14.58
C ASP A 24 34.56 -17.76 -13.15
N ALA A 25 34.89 -18.98 -12.68
CA ALA A 25 34.48 -19.46 -11.35
C ALA A 25 35.10 -18.68 -10.17
N ARG A 26 36.16 -17.90 -10.40
CA ARG A 26 36.77 -17.02 -9.37
C ARG A 26 36.19 -15.60 -9.35
N ALA A 27 35.52 -15.18 -10.42
CA ALA A 27 34.92 -13.84 -10.51
C ALA A 27 33.47 -13.79 -10.00
N SER A 28 32.79 -14.93 -9.85
CA SER A 28 31.37 -14.99 -9.47
C SER A 28 31.09 -15.16 -7.96
N ALA A 29 32.11 -15.37 -7.12
CA ALA A 29 31.91 -15.69 -5.70
C ALA A 29 31.59 -14.48 -4.80
N TRP A 30 31.58 -13.26 -5.36
CA TRP A 30 31.28 -12.00 -4.64
C TRP A 30 30.12 -11.23 -5.26
N GLU A 31 29.43 -11.81 -6.25
CA GLU A 31 28.18 -11.25 -6.75
C GLU A 31 27.14 -11.48 -5.67
N TRP A 32 26.98 -10.49 -4.78
CA TRP A 32 25.87 -10.39 -3.86
C TRP A 32 24.59 -10.57 -4.69
N GLU A 33 24.03 -11.78 -4.72
CA GLU A 33 22.81 -12.08 -5.45
C GLU A 33 21.75 -11.07 -5.01
N ALA A 34 21.51 -10.09 -5.88
CA ALA A 34 20.52 -9.07 -5.61
C ALA A 34 19.19 -9.81 -5.39
N PRO A 35 18.47 -9.58 -4.28
CA PRO A 35 17.27 -10.33 -3.97
C PRO A 35 16.30 -10.25 -5.15
N ALA A 36 15.82 -11.41 -5.59
CA ALA A 36 14.91 -11.51 -6.72
C ALA A 36 13.69 -10.60 -6.51
N PRO A 37 13.21 -9.92 -7.56
CA PRO A 37 12.06 -9.04 -7.43
C PRO A 37 10.81 -9.84 -7.05
N LEU A 38 9.98 -9.25 -6.20
CA LEU A 38 8.67 -9.83 -5.85
C LEU A 38 7.83 -10.03 -7.12
N ARG A 39 7.03 -11.10 -7.13
CA ARG A 39 6.15 -11.40 -8.25
C ARG A 39 4.70 -11.14 -7.87
N TRP A 40 3.93 -10.59 -8.82
CA TRP A 40 2.48 -10.47 -8.66
C TRP A 40 1.81 -11.85 -8.63
N ARG A 41 0.87 -12.04 -7.72
CA ARG A 41 -0.01 -13.22 -7.75
C ARG A 41 -0.91 -13.19 -8.97
N ALA A 42 -0.99 -14.32 -9.67
CA ALA A 42 -1.97 -14.54 -10.72
C ALA A 42 -3.18 -15.32 -10.16
N PRO A 43 -4.41 -15.07 -10.65
CA PRO A 43 -4.80 -14.03 -11.61
C PRO A 43 -4.90 -12.65 -10.93
N TRP A 44 -4.26 -11.66 -11.54
CA TRP A 44 -4.02 -10.33 -10.97
C TRP A 44 -5.29 -9.63 -10.50
N LEU A 45 -6.31 -9.52 -11.36
CA LEU A 45 -7.55 -8.77 -11.04
C LEU A 45 -8.28 -9.31 -9.80
N LYS A 46 -8.30 -10.64 -9.61
CA LYS A 46 -8.96 -11.26 -8.45
C LYS A 46 -8.25 -10.90 -7.16
N TRP A 47 -6.92 -11.00 -7.14
CA TRP A 47 -6.12 -10.68 -5.96
C TRP A 47 -6.16 -9.19 -5.62
N GLN A 48 -6.22 -8.30 -6.61
CA GLN A 48 -6.37 -6.87 -6.37
C GLN A 48 -7.76 -6.50 -5.84
N SER A 49 -8.81 -7.08 -6.42
CA SER A 49 -10.18 -6.83 -5.97
C SER A 49 -10.38 -7.36 -4.55
N LEU A 50 -9.90 -8.58 -4.27
CA LEU A 50 -9.92 -9.16 -2.93
C LEU A 50 -9.12 -8.30 -1.95
N SER A 51 -7.90 -7.91 -2.32
CA SER A 51 -7.09 -7.03 -1.46
C SER A 51 -7.82 -5.72 -1.18
N TRP A 52 -8.40 -5.07 -2.19
CA TRP A 52 -9.12 -3.80 -2.03
C TRP A 52 -10.32 -3.94 -1.09
N MET A 53 -11.13 -4.98 -1.28
CA MET A 53 -12.27 -5.28 -0.40
C MET A 53 -11.80 -5.53 1.02
N THR A 54 -10.81 -6.41 1.21
CA THR A 54 -10.31 -6.77 2.54
C THR A 54 -9.70 -5.58 3.27
N VAL A 55 -8.84 -4.78 2.62
CA VAL A 55 -8.19 -3.65 3.30
C VAL A 55 -9.17 -2.52 3.62
N THR A 56 -10.19 -2.31 2.79
CA THR A 56 -11.23 -1.30 3.02
C THR A 56 -12.17 -1.73 4.14
N LEU A 57 -12.68 -2.96 4.08
CA LEU A 57 -13.62 -3.48 5.07
C LEU A 57 -12.96 -3.70 6.44
N LEU A 58 -11.66 -3.98 6.51
CA LEU A 58 -10.94 -4.11 7.78
C LEU A 58 -10.39 -2.78 8.31
N ALA A 59 -10.61 -1.67 7.61
CA ALA A 59 -10.15 -0.38 8.09
C ALA A 59 -10.88 0.03 9.37
N PRO A 60 -10.17 0.37 10.46
CA PRO A 60 -10.80 0.82 11.69
C PRO A 60 -11.80 1.96 11.49
N PRO A 61 -11.51 3.02 10.71
CA PRO A 61 -12.48 4.09 10.50
C PRO A 61 -13.77 3.62 9.82
N PHE A 62 -13.70 2.63 8.94
CA PHE A 62 -14.88 2.07 8.27
C PHE A 62 -15.83 1.45 9.30
N TRP A 63 -15.30 0.65 10.23
CA TRP A 63 -16.09 0.05 11.31
C TRP A 63 -16.54 1.06 12.35
N THR A 64 -15.67 1.99 12.76
CA THR A 64 -16.02 2.99 13.77
C THR A 64 -17.17 3.87 13.27
N ILE A 65 -17.09 4.36 12.03
CA ILE A 65 -18.14 5.19 11.44
C ILE A 65 -19.41 4.36 11.20
N GLY A 66 -19.27 3.14 10.66
CA GLY A 66 -20.41 2.24 10.45
C GLY A 66 -21.17 1.94 11.75
N ALA A 67 -20.45 1.63 12.83
CA ALA A 67 -21.04 1.37 14.14
C ALA A 67 -21.74 2.61 14.71
N LEU A 68 -21.13 3.81 14.57
CA LEU A 68 -21.77 5.07 14.98
C LEU A 68 -23.08 5.31 14.24
N LEU A 69 -23.10 5.10 12.92
CA LEU A 69 -24.30 5.24 12.09
C LEU A 69 -25.38 4.19 12.38
N MET A 70 -24.99 2.99 12.86
CA MET A 70 -25.94 1.96 13.29
C MET A 70 -26.57 2.28 14.65
N ILE A 71 -25.84 2.95 15.55
CA ILE A 71 -26.35 3.38 16.86
C ILE A 71 -27.32 4.55 16.68
N ASP A 72 -26.90 5.58 15.96
CA ASP A 72 -27.74 6.72 15.63
C ASP A 72 -27.47 7.17 14.19
N PRO A 73 -28.40 6.94 13.25
CA PRO A 73 -28.25 7.41 11.88
C PRO A 73 -28.48 8.92 11.75
N ARG A 74 -28.99 9.59 12.80
CA ARG A 74 -29.25 11.02 12.77
C ARG A 74 -27.94 11.75 13.00
N SER A 75 -27.47 12.43 11.97
CA SER A 75 -26.35 13.37 12.09
C SER A 75 -26.76 14.71 11.53
N ASP A 76 -26.29 15.77 12.18
CA ASP A 76 -26.35 17.13 11.63
C ASP A 76 -25.62 17.27 10.29
N GLN A 77 -24.80 16.26 9.92
CA GLN A 77 -24.05 16.20 8.66
C GLN A 77 -24.23 14.84 7.97
N PRO A 78 -25.39 14.57 7.34
CA PRO A 78 -25.73 13.26 6.81
C PRO A 78 -24.82 12.80 5.66
N LEU A 79 -24.19 13.73 4.95
CA LEU A 79 -23.26 13.41 3.86
C LEU A 79 -21.82 13.15 4.34
N PHE A 80 -21.44 13.69 5.51
CA PHE A 80 -20.06 13.62 5.98
C PHE A 80 -19.64 12.17 6.29
N TRP A 81 -20.45 11.42 7.04
CA TRP A 81 -20.09 10.08 7.50
C TRP A 81 -19.99 9.05 6.38
N PRO A 82 -20.98 8.93 5.46
CA PRO A 82 -20.84 8.03 4.32
C PRO A 82 -19.67 8.43 3.41
N ALA A 83 -19.44 9.74 3.21
CA ALA A 83 -18.30 10.21 2.43
C ALA A 83 -16.97 9.87 3.10
N ALA A 84 -16.86 9.98 4.43
CA ALA A 84 -15.67 9.59 5.17
C ALA A 84 -15.38 8.07 5.02
N MET A 85 -16.41 7.22 5.00
CA MET A 85 -16.21 5.79 4.66
C MET A 85 -15.75 5.60 3.21
N ALA A 86 -16.29 6.37 2.26
CA ALA A 86 -15.86 6.34 0.86
C ALA A 86 -14.40 6.80 0.69
N VAL A 87 -13.92 7.77 1.49
CA VAL A 87 -12.52 8.20 1.48
C VAL A 87 -11.58 7.02 1.73
N VAL A 88 -11.91 6.13 2.68
CA VAL A 88 -11.10 4.93 2.96
C VAL A 88 -10.98 4.05 1.72
N ALA A 89 -12.10 3.79 1.04
CA ALA A 89 -12.14 2.95 -0.15
C ALA A 89 -11.33 3.56 -1.31
N LEU A 90 -11.47 4.87 -1.54
CA LEU A 90 -10.77 5.62 -2.58
C LEU A 90 -9.27 5.70 -2.32
N ALA A 91 -8.86 5.99 -1.08
CA ALA A 91 -7.45 6.06 -0.71
C ALA A 91 -6.74 4.71 -0.89
N ASN A 92 -7.39 3.62 -0.49
CA ASN A 92 -6.88 2.27 -0.73
C ASN A 92 -6.80 1.93 -2.23
N ALA A 93 -7.83 2.25 -3.01
CA ALA A 93 -7.79 2.05 -4.46
C ALA A 93 -6.63 2.82 -5.12
N ALA A 94 -6.45 4.10 -4.77
CA ALA A 94 -5.35 4.93 -5.27
C ALA A 94 -3.98 4.35 -4.89
N ALA A 95 -3.81 3.89 -3.65
CA ALA A 95 -2.58 3.26 -3.19
C ALA A 95 -2.26 1.96 -3.94
N ILE A 96 -3.26 1.11 -4.23
CA ILE A 96 -3.09 -0.09 -5.07
C ILE A 96 -2.62 0.30 -6.47
N VAL A 97 -3.31 1.25 -7.12
CA VAL A 97 -2.98 1.69 -8.49
C VAL A 97 -1.56 2.27 -8.54
N ALA A 98 -1.20 3.14 -7.60
CA ALA A 98 0.14 3.72 -7.53
C ALA A 98 1.21 2.64 -7.30
N THR A 99 0.94 1.68 -6.41
CA THR A 99 1.84 0.54 -6.13
C THR A 99 2.03 -0.33 -7.37
N ASN A 100 0.96 -0.59 -8.13
CA ASN A 100 1.02 -1.31 -9.41
C ASN A 100 1.90 -0.58 -10.41
N GLN A 101 1.60 0.70 -10.66
CA GLN A 101 2.33 1.52 -11.62
C GLN A 101 3.81 1.60 -11.27
N ARG A 102 4.12 1.80 -9.97
CA ARG A 102 5.51 1.80 -9.51
C ARG A 102 6.16 0.44 -9.72
N HIS A 103 5.52 -0.67 -9.37
CA HIS A 103 6.10 -2.00 -9.51
C HIS A 103 6.37 -2.35 -10.99
N HIS A 104 5.48 -1.96 -11.91
CA HIS A 104 5.70 -2.13 -13.35
C HIS A 104 6.92 -1.35 -13.88
N ARG A 105 7.20 -0.17 -13.31
CA ARG A 105 8.36 0.66 -13.71
C ARG A 105 9.65 0.26 -12.99
N LYS A 106 9.55 -0.05 -11.70
CA LYS A 106 10.66 -0.43 -10.81
C LYS A 106 10.15 -1.49 -9.82
N PRO A 107 10.39 -2.78 -10.08
CA PRO A 107 9.95 -3.86 -9.22
C PRO A 107 10.42 -3.69 -7.77
N PHE A 108 9.57 -4.11 -6.85
CA PHE A 108 9.91 -4.12 -5.43
C PHE A 108 10.72 -5.38 -5.11
N ALA A 109 11.81 -5.22 -4.36
CA ALA A 109 12.63 -6.34 -3.89
C ALA A 109 12.16 -6.95 -2.56
N SER A 110 11.22 -6.29 -1.85
CA SER A 110 10.73 -6.79 -0.56
C SER A 110 9.32 -6.29 -0.23
N ARG A 111 8.60 -7.06 0.60
CA ARG A 111 7.23 -6.70 1.03
C ARG A 111 7.22 -5.45 1.90
N ARG A 112 8.30 -5.20 2.65
CA ARG A 112 8.46 -3.96 3.43
C ARG A 112 8.51 -2.73 2.53
N ALA A 113 9.21 -2.83 1.40
CA ALA A 113 9.27 -1.73 0.44
C ALA A 113 7.90 -1.45 -0.21
N VAL A 114 7.14 -2.51 -0.53
CA VAL A 114 5.74 -2.39 -1.00
C VAL A 114 4.89 -1.70 0.06
N ALA A 115 4.90 -2.22 1.30
CA ALA A 115 4.09 -1.69 2.39
C ALA A 115 4.44 -0.22 2.70
N GLY A 116 5.72 0.14 2.75
CA GLY A 116 6.13 1.53 2.96
C GLY A 116 5.64 2.47 1.87
N HIS A 117 5.73 2.07 0.60
CA HIS A 117 5.22 2.87 -0.51
C HIS A 117 3.69 2.99 -0.48
N TYR A 118 2.99 1.87 -0.27
CA TYR A 118 1.54 1.83 -0.16
C TYR A 118 1.06 2.74 0.98
N PHE A 119 1.68 2.62 2.16
CA PHE A 119 1.34 3.42 3.33
C PHE A 119 1.50 4.92 3.05
N ALA A 120 2.62 5.33 2.46
CA ALA A 120 2.87 6.74 2.16
C ALA A 120 1.82 7.32 1.20
N VAL A 121 1.48 6.59 0.13
CA VAL A 121 0.46 7.01 -0.83
C VAL A 121 -0.92 7.01 -0.17
N GLY A 122 -1.31 5.92 0.47
CA GLY A 122 -2.61 5.77 1.11
C GLY A 122 -2.86 6.82 2.18
N MET A 123 -1.88 7.05 3.07
CA MET A 123 -1.95 8.07 4.10
C MET A 123 -2.08 9.46 3.50
N GLY A 124 -1.25 9.79 2.50
CA GLY A 124 -1.33 11.09 1.83
C GLY A 124 -2.70 11.35 1.18
N VAL A 125 -3.23 10.37 0.44
CA VAL A 125 -4.52 10.47 -0.22
C VAL A 125 -5.67 10.53 0.79
N ALA A 126 -5.66 9.67 1.82
CA ALA A 126 -6.67 9.67 2.86
C ALA A 126 -6.70 11.00 3.62
N CYS A 127 -5.53 11.52 3.99
CA CYS A 127 -5.43 12.83 4.66
C CYS A 127 -5.94 13.96 3.78
N ALA A 128 -5.54 13.99 2.50
CA ALA A 128 -5.97 15.03 1.57
C ALA A 128 -7.49 15.00 1.34
N LEU A 129 -8.05 13.81 1.08
CA LEU A 129 -9.49 13.65 0.85
C LEU A 129 -10.31 13.95 2.11
N LEU A 130 -9.86 13.52 3.29
CA LEU A 130 -10.55 13.85 4.53
C LEU A 130 -10.50 15.35 4.82
N MET A 131 -9.36 16.01 4.58
CA MET A 131 -9.26 17.45 4.78
C MET A 131 -10.18 18.22 3.83
N LEU A 132 -10.23 17.81 2.55
CA LEU A 132 -11.19 18.35 1.58
C LEU A 132 -12.64 18.11 2.01
N LEU A 133 -12.93 16.94 2.59
CA LEU A 133 -14.27 16.63 3.10
C LEU A 133 -14.62 17.51 4.29
N LEU A 134 -13.72 17.66 5.27
CA LEU A 134 -13.91 18.49 6.46
C LEU A 134 -14.17 19.95 6.10
N ASP A 135 -13.41 20.48 5.14
CA ASP A 135 -13.57 21.84 4.62
C ASP A 135 -14.88 21.97 3.84
N GLY A 136 -15.14 21.07 2.90
CA GLY A 136 -16.30 21.10 2.01
C GLY A 136 -17.65 20.92 2.72
N THR A 137 -17.69 20.22 3.86
CA THR A 137 -18.92 20.05 4.65
C THR A 137 -19.00 21.00 5.85
N GLY A 138 -17.98 21.83 6.08
CA GLY A 138 -17.90 22.67 7.30
C GLY A 138 -17.87 21.86 8.60
N ALA A 139 -17.40 20.60 8.54
CA ALA A 139 -17.49 19.65 9.66
C ALA A 139 -16.60 20.00 10.84
N ILE A 140 -15.58 20.84 10.62
CA ILE A 140 -14.56 21.19 11.60
C ILE A 140 -15.18 21.71 12.89
N GLY A 141 -16.16 22.63 12.80
CA GLY A 141 -16.80 23.21 13.98
C GLY A 141 -17.52 22.16 14.84
N GLY A 142 -18.27 21.25 14.21
CA GLY A 142 -19.02 20.20 14.90
C GLY A 142 -18.13 19.12 15.52
N LEU A 143 -17.04 18.73 14.84
CA LEU A 143 -16.15 17.66 15.30
C LEU A 143 -15.10 18.15 16.30
N VAL A 144 -14.54 19.35 16.08
CA VAL A 144 -13.41 19.88 16.85
C VAL A 144 -13.85 20.83 17.96
N GLY A 145 -14.98 21.52 17.78
CA GLY A 145 -15.53 22.44 18.80
C GLY A 145 -15.62 21.82 20.20
N PRO A 146 -16.20 20.61 20.36
CA PRO A 146 -16.25 19.93 21.66
C PRO A 146 -14.88 19.55 22.24
N LEU A 147 -13.88 19.28 21.39
CA LEU A 147 -12.52 18.91 21.81
C LEU A 147 -11.73 20.14 22.28
N VAL A 148 -11.93 21.28 21.64
CA VAL A 148 -11.29 22.55 21.98
C VAL A 148 -11.90 23.17 23.24
N ALA A 149 -13.23 23.08 23.40
CA ALA A 149 -13.91 23.54 24.62
C ALA A 149 -13.37 22.86 25.90
N LYS A 150 -12.91 21.60 25.79
CA LYS A 150 -12.31 20.84 26.90
C LYS A 150 -10.86 21.21 27.20
N THR A 151 -10.15 21.93 26.33
CA THR A 151 -8.70 22.14 26.45
C THR A 151 -8.30 23.46 27.12
N GLN A 152 -9.24 24.26 27.67
CA GLN A 152 -9.00 25.53 28.39
C GLN A 152 -8.13 26.60 27.67
N CYS A 153 -7.64 26.32 26.47
CA CYS A 153 -6.86 27.22 25.63
C CYS A 153 -7.74 27.75 24.49
N PRO A 154 -8.27 28.99 24.56
CA PRO A 154 -9.25 29.51 23.61
C PRO A 154 -8.65 29.96 22.28
N HIS A 155 -7.50 29.43 21.86
CA HIS A 155 -6.73 29.98 20.74
C HIS A 155 -6.68 29.05 19.52
N SER A 156 -6.78 29.67 18.33
CA SER A 156 -6.62 29.10 16.99
C SER A 156 -5.63 27.93 16.82
N PRO A 157 -4.41 27.93 17.42
CA PRO A 157 -3.48 26.80 17.30
C PRO A 157 -4.02 25.46 17.81
N ALA A 158 -4.90 25.45 18.82
CA ALA A 158 -5.48 24.22 19.35
C ALA A 158 -6.41 23.54 18.34
N ILE A 159 -7.19 24.32 17.59
CA ILE A 159 -8.07 23.82 16.52
C ILE A 159 -7.23 23.14 15.45
N VAL A 160 -6.18 23.83 14.98
CA VAL A 160 -5.29 23.30 13.92
C VAL A 160 -4.64 21.99 14.38
N LEU A 161 -4.20 21.91 15.64
CA LEU A 161 -3.61 20.69 16.19
C LEU A 161 -4.61 19.53 16.24
N TRP A 162 -5.84 19.78 16.69
CA TRP A 162 -6.89 18.76 16.71
C TRP A 162 -7.29 18.29 15.32
N VAL A 163 -7.46 19.22 14.37
CA VAL A 163 -7.73 18.88 12.96
C VAL A 163 -6.58 18.04 12.40
N ALA A 164 -5.34 18.47 12.57
CA ALA A 164 -4.17 17.74 12.11
C ALA A 164 -4.09 16.34 12.74
N GLY A 165 -4.38 16.23 14.04
CA GLY A 165 -4.41 14.96 14.76
C GLY A 165 -5.50 14.01 14.26
N ILE A 166 -6.72 14.51 14.02
CA ILE A 166 -7.83 13.73 13.46
C ILE A 166 -7.48 13.26 12.04
N VAL A 167 -7.00 14.16 11.19
CA VAL A 167 -6.65 13.86 9.80
C VAL A 167 -5.52 12.83 9.74
N ALA A 168 -4.45 13.04 10.52
CA ALA A 168 -3.35 12.09 10.60
C ALA A 168 -3.79 10.74 11.17
N GLY A 169 -4.56 10.74 12.26
CA GLY A 169 -5.08 9.53 12.88
C GLY A 169 -5.97 8.72 11.93
N PHE A 170 -6.83 9.39 11.17
CA PHE A 170 -7.65 8.77 10.13
C PHE A 170 -6.79 8.20 9.00
N GLY A 171 -5.81 8.95 8.49
CA GLY A 171 -4.92 8.50 7.43
C GLY A 171 -4.08 7.29 7.84
N ILE A 172 -3.51 7.32 9.06
CA ILE A 172 -2.72 6.21 9.63
C ILE A 172 -3.60 4.97 9.79
N SER A 173 -4.73 5.11 10.49
CA SER A 173 -5.62 3.97 10.75
C SER A 173 -6.22 3.38 9.47
N SER A 174 -6.48 4.20 8.44
CA SER A 174 -6.95 3.71 7.14
C SER A 174 -5.89 2.95 6.34
N SER A 175 -4.60 3.24 6.55
CA SER A 175 -3.53 2.83 5.63
C SER A 175 -2.52 1.85 6.23
N MET A 176 -2.34 1.84 7.56
CA MET A 176 -1.28 1.06 8.20
C MET A 176 -1.52 -0.45 8.05
N HIS A 177 -2.69 -0.96 8.46
CA HIS A 177 -3.03 -2.38 8.27
C HIS A 177 -3.13 -2.74 6.79
N ALA A 178 -3.70 -1.83 5.98
CA ALA A 178 -3.89 -2.01 4.55
C ALA A 178 -2.56 -2.23 3.82
N SER A 179 -1.52 -1.48 4.19
CA SER A 179 -0.19 -1.58 3.60
C SER A 179 0.46 -2.95 3.80
N ILE A 180 0.29 -3.53 4.99
CA ILE A 180 0.81 -4.85 5.34
C ILE A 180 0.00 -5.90 4.60
N LEU A 181 -1.33 -5.88 4.75
CA LEU A 181 -2.23 -6.86 4.14
C LEU A 181 -2.11 -6.88 2.62
N HIS A 182 -2.08 -5.72 1.96
CA HIS A 182 -1.90 -5.64 0.51
C HIS A 182 -0.58 -6.28 0.09
N ALA A 183 0.53 -5.97 0.76
CA ALA A 183 1.83 -6.58 0.43
C ALA A 183 1.84 -8.12 0.56
N TRP A 184 1.02 -8.68 1.47
CA TRP A 184 0.87 -10.13 1.62
C TRP A 184 -0.06 -10.76 0.56
N PHE A 185 -1.18 -10.13 0.25
CA PHE A 185 -2.13 -10.64 -0.74
C PHE A 185 -1.63 -10.48 -2.18
N ALA A 186 -0.98 -9.36 -2.49
CA ALA A 186 -0.61 -9.02 -3.86
C ALA A 186 0.64 -9.76 -4.37
N PHE A 187 1.60 -10.05 -3.47
CA PHE A 187 2.94 -10.49 -3.86
C PHE A 187 3.31 -11.88 -3.33
N GLU A 188 3.88 -12.68 -4.22
CA GLU A 188 4.59 -13.91 -3.91
C GLU A 188 6.01 -13.58 -3.45
N ALA A 189 6.51 -14.35 -2.48
CA ALA A 189 7.87 -14.23 -1.97
C ALA A 189 8.81 -15.13 -2.77
#